data_AF-B0FFS9-F1
#
_entry.id   AF-B0FFS9-F1
#
_cell.length_a   1.000
_cell.length_b   1.000
_cell.length_c   1.000
_cell.angle_alpha   90.00
_cell.angle_beta   90.00
_cell.angle_gamma   90.00
#
_symmetry.space_group_name_H-M   'P 1'
#
loop_
_entity.id
_entity.type
_entity.pdbx_description
1 polymer ?
#
loop_
_entity_poly.entity_id
_entity_poly.type
_entity_poly.pdbx_seq_one_letter_code
_entity_poly.pdbx_strand_id
1 'polypeptide(L)'
;MAQWWQILLGLWAVLPTLAGDKLLSVCMNSKRHKQEPGPEDELYQEVVPNGQEEQRVWGVPLCQEDCEDWWRACHSSLTCKSNWLHGWDWSEVKGLLSMRLPFIELPLP
;
A
#
# COMPACT_ATOMS: atom_id res chain seq x y z
N MET A 1 22.89 -50.42 6.63
CA MET A 1 22.66 -49.38 7.66
C MET A 1 23.21 -47.99 7.25
N ALA A 2 23.55 -47.75 5.98
CA ALA A 2 24.21 -46.52 5.51
C ALA A 2 23.46 -45.81 4.36
N GLN A 3 22.16 -46.06 4.18
CA GLN A 3 21.34 -45.40 3.14
C GLN A 3 20.44 -44.30 3.74
N TRP A 4 20.12 -44.41 5.04
CA TRP A 4 19.16 -43.54 5.71
C TRP A 4 19.67 -42.10 5.91
N TRP A 5 20.97 -41.93 6.16
CA TRP A 5 21.57 -40.60 6.31
C TRP A 5 21.59 -39.81 5.00
N GLN A 6 21.69 -40.49 3.84
CA GLN A 6 21.62 -39.85 2.52
C GLN A 6 20.20 -39.36 2.20
N ILE A 7 19.17 -40.10 2.65
CA ILE A 7 17.76 -39.70 2.50
C ILE A 7 17.48 -38.47 3.37
N LEU A 8 17.99 -38.43 4.61
CA LEU A 8 17.84 -37.29 5.51
C LEU A 8 18.52 -36.01 4.97
N LEU A 9 19.71 -36.15 4.38
CA LEU A 9 20.41 -35.03 3.73
C LEU A 9 19.69 -34.57 2.46
N GLY A 10 19.16 -35.50 1.66
CA GLY A 10 18.39 -35.19 0.45
C GLY A 10 17.07 -34.47 0.74
N LEU A 11 16.35 -34.85 1.80
CA LEU A 11 15.10 -34.19 2.20
C LEU A 11 15.32 -32.76 2.71
N TRP A 12 16.44 -32.48 3.37
CA TRP A 12 16.76 -31.13 3.88
C TRP A 12 17.09 -30.14 2.74
N ALA A 13 17.66 -30.63 1.64
CA ALA A 13 18.01 -29.80 0.48
C ALA A 13 16.82 -29.41 -0.41
N VAL A 14 15.72 -30.18 -0.39
CA VAL A 14 14.55 -29.97 -1.29
C VAL A 14 13.48 -29.06 -0.67
N LEU A 15 13.42 -28.95 0.67
CA LEU A 15 12.42 -28.12 1.34
C LEU A 15 12.56 -26.58 1.20
N PRO A 16 13.73 -25.93 0.99
CA PRO A 16 13.81 -24.48 1.10
C PRO A 16 13.28 -23.69 -0.11
N THR A 17 13.07 -24.31 -1.28
CA THR A 17 12.81 -23.56 -2.54
C THR A 17 11.34 -23.27 -2.84
N LEU A 18 10.41 -23.59 -1.95
CA LEU A 18 8.96 -23.62 -2.24
C LEU A 18 8.16 -22.49 -1.55
N ALA A 19 8.81 -21.37 -1.22
CA ALA A 19 8.19 -20.24 -0.52
C ALA A 19 8.59 -18.89 -1.16
N GLY A 20 8.17 -18.64 -2.40
CA GLY A 20 8.48 -17.38 -3.10
C GLY A 20 7.30 -16.64 -3.74
N ASP A 21 6.26 -17.34 -4.20
CA ASP A 21 5.45 -16.78 -5.30
C ASP A 21 4.07 -16.24 -4.91
N LYS A 22 3.74 -16.15 -3.61
CA LYS A 22 2.37 -15.77 -3.17
C LYS A 22 2.04 -14.27 -3.20
N LEU A 23 3.02 -13.39 -3.39
CA LEU A 23 2.83 -11.93 -3.31
C LEU A 23 3.11 -11.19 -4.63
N LEU A 24 3.49 -11.90 -5.68
CA LEU A 24 3.79 -11.30 -6.98
C LEU A 24 2.58 -11.41 -7.90
N SER A 25 2.33 -10.36 -8.69
CA SER A 25 1.22 -10.32 -9.67
C SER A 25 -0.16 -10.55 -9.06
N VAL A 26 -0.46 -9.90 -7.93
CA VAL A 26 -1.78 -9.92 -7.28
C VAL A 26 -2.33 -8.51 -7.13
N CYS A 27 -3.65 -8.37 -7.12
CA CYS A 27 -4.31 -7.11 -6.81
C CYS A 27 -4.74 -7.08 -5.34
N MET A 28 -4.53 -5.94 -4.67
CA MET A 28 -5.06 -5.71 -3.33
C MET A 28 -6.58 -5.58 -3.38
N ASN A 29 -7.28 -6.20 -2.43
CA ASN A 29 -8.73 -6.07 -2.36
C ASN A 29 -9.14 -4.68 -1.83
N SER A 30 -9.62 -3.82 -2.71
CA SER A 30 -10.02 -2.45 -2.37
C SER A 30 -11.16 -1.98 -3.28
N LYS A 31 -11.88 -0.93 -2.87
CA LYS A 31 -13.15 -0.47 -3.48
C LYS A 31 -13.15 -0.33 -5.00
N ARG A 32 -12.00 -0.03 -5.60
CA ARG A 32 -11.84 0.26 -7.03
C ARG A 32 -10.78 -0.61 -7.72
N HIS A 33 -10.22 -1.61 -7.03
CA HIS A 33 -9.23 -2.50 -7.63
C HIS A 33 -9.93 -3.67 -8.36
N LYS A 34 -9.29 -4.18 -9.42
CA LYS A 34 -9.66 -5.44 -10.05
C LYS A 34 -9.35 -6.61 -9.11
N GLN A 35 -9.98 -7.75 -9.38
CA GLN A 35 -9.69 -8.98 -8.64
C GLN A 35 -8.31 -9.53 -9.01
N GLU A 36 -7.93 -9.43 -10.29
CA GLU A 36 -6.68 -9.96 -10.82
C GLU A 36 -6.04 -8.97 -11.83
N PRO A 37 -4.70 -8.94 -11.95
CA PRO A 37 -4.02 -8.13 -12.95
C PRO A 37 -4.36 -8.59 -14.38
N GLY A 38 -4.46 -7.64 -15.30
CA GLY A 38 -4.73 -7.91 -16.72
C GLY A 38 -4.67 -6.62 -17.52
N PRO A 39 -4.62 -6.69 -18.87
CA PRO A 39 -4.61 -5.51 -19.72
C PRO A 39 -5.86 -4.66 -19.48
N GLU A 40 -5.68 -3.34 -19.34
CA GLU A 40 -6.78 -2.37 -19.36
C GLU A 40 -6.92 -1.87 -20.80
N ASP A 41 -7.78 -2.52 -21.57
CA ASP A 41 -8.11 -2.09 -22.93
C ASP A 41 -8.92 -0.78 -22.93
N GLU A 42 -9.77 -0.58 -21.91
CA GLU A 42 -10.49 0.67 -21.64
C GLU A 42 -10.40 1.07 -20.16
N LEU A 43 -9.90 2.28 -19.87
CA LEU A 43 -9.53 2.74 -18.53
C LEU A 43 -10.73 3.12 -17.61
N TYR A 44 -11.97 2.96 -18.09
CA TYR A 44 -13.19 3.43 -17.42
C TYR A 44 -14.20 2.29 -17.22
N GLN A 45 -13.95 1.42 -16.24
CA GLN A 45 -15.00 0.56 -15.70
C GLN A 45 -15.15 0.81 -14.20
N GLU A 46 -16.32 1.29 -13.81
CA GLU A 46 -16.72 1.31 -12.41
C GLU A 46 -16.99 -0.12 -11.94
N VAL A 47 -15.98 -0.76 -11.35
CA VAL A 47 -16.18 -2.02 -10.65
C VAL A 47 -17.00 -1.72 -9.38
N VAL A 48 -18.15 -2.37 -9.24
CA VAL A 48 -18.96 -2.32 -8.02
C VAL A 48 -18.28 -3.20 -6.97
N PRO A 49 -17.84 -2.65 -5.82
CA PRO A 49 -17.15 -3.44 -4.82
C PRO A 49 -18.08 -4.46 -4.18
N ASN A 50 -17.66 -5.73 -4.19
CA ASN A 50 -18.49 -6.87 -3.78
C ASN A 50 -18.44 -7.12 -2.25
N GLY A 51 -18.52 -6.05 -1.45
CA GLY A 51 -18.69 -6.13 0.02
C GLY A 51 -17.62 -6.92 0.78
N GLN A 52 -16.37 -6.93 0.30
CA GLN A 52 -15.26 -7.63 0.96
C GLN A 52 -14.52 -6.71 1.94
N GLU A 53 -13.87 -7.29 2.96
CA GLU A 53 -13.00 -6.53 3.87
C GLU A 53 -11.88 -5.84 3.07
N GLU A 54 -11.82 -4.52 3.17
CA GLU A 54 -10.85 -3.70 2.46
C GLU A 54 -9.45 -3.93 3.01
N GLN A 55 -8.56 -4.41 2.15
CA GLN A 55 -7.14 -4.51 2.43
C GLN A 55 -6.46 -3.16 2.23
N ARG A 56 -5.36 -2.93 2.95
CA ARG A 56 -4.48 -1.77 2.81
C ARG A 56 -3.03 -2.24 2.79
N VAL A 57 -2.20 -1.51 2.06
CA VAL A 57 -0.76 -1.75 2.07
C VAL A 57 -0.13 -1.08 3.28
N TRP A 58 0.73 -1.80 3.99
CA TRP A 58 1.46 -1.29 5.14
C TRP A 58 2.96 -1.40 4.91
N GLY A 59 3.70 -0.36 5.29
CA GLY A 59 5.17 -0.37 5.24
C GLY A 59 5.74 -0.49 3.82
N VAL A 60 5.11 0.14 2.82
CA VAL A 60 5.68 0.21 1.46
C VAL A 60 7.03 0.93 1.53
N PRO A 61 8.14 0.28 1.15
CA PRO A 61 9.45 0.90 1.15
C PRO A 61 9.56 1.81 -0.08
N LEU A 62 9.03 3.03 0.03
CA LEU A 62 9.21 4.03 -1.01
C LEU A 62 10.70 4.32 -1.18
N CYS A 63 11.11 4.55 -2.43
CA CYS A 63 12.44 5.06 -2.71
C CYS A 63 12.64 6.40 -1.98
N GLN A 64 13.83 6.60 -1.42
CA GLN A 64 14.12 7.80 -0.64
C GLN A 64 13.93 9.09 -1.47
N GLU A 65 14.38 9.06 -2.72
CA GLU A 65 14.31 10.18 -3.66
C GLU A 65 12.86 10.62 -3.90
N ASP A 66 11.93 9.67 -4.13
CA ASP A 66 10.51 9.96 -4.33
C ASP A 66 9.89 10.65 -3.10
N CYS A 67 10.27 10.21 -1.90
CA CYS A 67 9.81 10.81 -0.65
C CYS A 67 10.30 12.26 -0.50
N GLU A 68 11.58 12.50 -0.76
CA GLU A 68 12.20 13.82 -0.66
C GLU A 68 11.70 14.78 -1.73
N ASP A 69 11.54 14.32 -2.98
CA ASP A 69 11.00 15.10 -4.09
C ASP A 69 9.57 15.55 -3.80
N TRP A 70 8.74 14.63 -3.31
CA TRP A 70 7.37 14.96 -2.92
C TRP A 70 7.34 15.98 -1.77
N TRP A 71 8.13 15.77 -0.72
CA TRP A 71 8.20 16.73 0.39
C TRP A 71 8.64 18.11 -0.09
N ARG A 72 9.70 18.20 -0.93
CA ARG A 72 10.19 19.47 -1.48
C ARG A 72 9.12 20.17 -2.32
N ALA A 73 8.34 19.44 -3.11
CA ALA A 73 7.24 20.00 -3.90
C ALA A 73 6.09 20.55 -3.04
N CYS A 74 5.89 20.02 -1.82
CA CYS A 74 4.74 20.37 -0.98
C CYS A 74 5.06 21.10 0.33
N HIS A 75 6.32 21.29 0.73
CA HIS A 75 6.69 21.82 2.05
C HIS A 75 6.09 23.21 2.36
N SER A 76 5.90 24.05 1.33
CA SER A 76 5.29 25.38 1.44
C SER A 76 3.77 25.39 1.19
N SER A 77 3.19 24.25 0.78
CA SER A 77 1.75 24.11 0.59
C SER A 77 1.03 24.08 1.92
N LEU A 78 -0.19 24.60 1.94
CA LEU A 78 -0.99 24.72 3.16
C LEU A 78 -1.83 23.47 3.40
N THR A 79 -1.90 23.03 4.65
CA THR A 79 -2.81 21.98 5.13
C THR A 79 -3.17 22.24 6.59
N CYS A 80 -4.13 21.49 7.14
CA CYS A 80 -4.62 21.67 8.50
C CYS A 80 -4.53 20.38 9.35
N LYS A 81 -3.95 19.31 8.80
CA LYS A 81 -3.79 18.01 9.49
C LYS A 81 -2.50 17.31 9.06
N SER A 82 -1.87 16.58 9.96
CA SER A 82 -0.74 15.68 9.66
C SER A 82 -1.21 14.25 9.30
N ASN A 83 -2.30 13.78 9.90
CA ASN A 83 -2.97 12.52 9.50
C ASN A 83 -4.19 12.82 8.62
N TRP A 84 -4.12 12.41 7.36
CA TRP A 84 -5.19 12.64 6.38
C TRP A 84 -6.14 11.45 6.23
N LEU A 85 -5.88 10.32 6.89
CA LEU A 85 -6.77 9.15 6.85
C LEU A 85 -8.00 9.35 7.76
N HIS A 86 -7.87 10.14 8.82
CA HIS A 86 -8.89 10.29 9.86
C HIS A 86 -9.07 11.73 10.34
N GLY A 87 -10.20 12.01 11.02
CA GLY A 87 -10.44 13.27 11.74
C GLY A 87 -10.84 14.44 10.84
N TRP A 88 -11.33 14.18 9.63
CA TRP A 88 -11.99 15.17 8.79
C TRP A 88 -13.42 15.41 9.29
N ASP A 89 -13.82 16.68 9.28
CA ASP A 89 -15.22 17.05 9.42
C ASP A 89 -15.85 17.12 8.04
N TRP A 90 -16.75 16.17 7.75
CA TRP A 90 -17.46 16.06 6.47
C TRP A 90 -18.86 16.70 6.51
N SER A 91 -19.21 17.39 7.61
CA SER A 91 -20.51 18.06 7.73
C SER A 91 -20.65 19.27 6.80
N GLU A 92 -19.53 19.91 6.44
CA GLU A 92 -19.48 21.02 5.49
C GLU A 92 -18.84 20.57 4.16
N VAL A 93 -19.50 20.87 3.04
CA VAL A 93 -19.07 20.48 1.66
C VAL A 93 -17.75 21.16 1.23
N LYS A 94 -17.18 22.04 2.07
CA LYS A 94 -15.82 22.56 1.92
C LYS A 94 -15.17 22.52 3.29
N GLY A 95 -14.21 21.64 3.49
CA GLY A 95 -13.35 21.59 4.69
C GLY A 95 -12.47 22.84 4.82
N LEU A 96 -13.07 24.01 5.03
CA LEU A 96 -12.40 25.30 5.04
C LEU A 96 -12.74 26.11 6.30
N LEU A 97 -12.59 25.51 7.48
CA LEU A 97 -12.55 26.26 8.73
C LEU A 97 -11.50 25.76 9.75
N SER A 98 -10.53 24.95 9.33
CA SER A 98 -9.38 24.62 10.19
C SER A 98 -8.16 25.46 9.81
N MET A 99 -7.47 26.02 10.81
CA MET A 99 -6.24 26.79 10.67
C MET A 99 -5.29 26.08 9.68
N ARG A 100 -4.92 26.79 8.62
CA ARG A 100 -4.04 26.28 7.56
C ARG A 100 -2.62 26.72 7.84
N LEU A 101 -1.72 25.75 7.96
CA LEU A 101 -0.28 25.96 8.16
C LEU A 101 0.49 25.33 6.99
N PRO A 102 1.67 25.86 6.64
CA PRO A 102 2.60 25.18 5.74
C PRO A 102 2.87 23.74 6.18
N PHE A 103 3.05 22.82 5.23
CA PHE A 103 3.29 21.41 5.52
C PHE A 103 4.53 21.18 6.41
N ILE A 104 5.53 22.05 6.28
CA ILE A 104 6.75 22.05 7.12
C ILE A 104 6.49 22.37 8.60
N GLU A 105 5.41 23.06 8.93
CA GLU A 105 5.08 23.47 10.30
C GLU A 105 4.18 22.45 11.02
N LEU A 106 3.73 21.40 10.33
CA LEU A 106 2.91 20.39 10.96
C LEU A 106 3.75 19.47 11.85
N PRO A 107 3.22 19.08 13.02
CA PRO A 107 3.84 18.04 13.83
C PRO A 107 3.90 16.76 13.00
N LEU A 108 5.11 16.20 12.85
CA LEU A 108 5.30 14.88 12.24
C LEU A 108 4.45 13.86 13.03
N PRO A 109 3.75 12.94 12.33
CA PRO A 109 3.02 11.85 12.99
C PRO A 109 3.95 10.85 13.67
#